data_AF-A0A292REF9-F1
#
_entry.id   AF-A0A292REF9-F1
#
_cell.length_a   1.000
_cell.length_b   1.000
_cell.length_c   1.000
_cell.angle_alpha   90.00
_cell.angle_beta   90.00
_cell.angle_gamma   90.00
#
_symmetry.space_group_name_H-M   'P 1'
#
loop_
_entity.id
_entity.type
_entity.pdbx_description
1 polymer ?
#
loop_
_entity_poly.entity_id
_entity_poly.type
_entity_poly.pdbx_seq_one_letter_code
_entity_poly.pdbx_strand_id
1 'polypeptide(L)'
;MDKHYKNKISFIDIVIFLAPILIIIIRRLLLKCGVQEVCLWKLLTGHECLGCGMMTAIFYMMKGEFLSAFHSNPLSFVVAPILLYCWLKYLIDVINRVK
;
A
#
# COMPACT_ATOMS: atom_id res chain seq x y z
N MET A 1 18.04 1.05 20.86
CA MET A 1 18.48 0.57 19.53
C MET A 1 18.83 1.79 18.71
N ASP A 2 20.10 1.89 18.42
CA ASP A 2 20.84 3.15 18.44
C ASP A 2 20.67 3.95 17.15
N LYS A 3 20.21 5.20 17.28
CA LYS A 3 20.08 6.15 16.17
C LYS A 3 21.45 6.75 15.84
N HIS A 4 22.35 5.94 15.30
CA HIS A 4 23.56 6.43 14.64
C HIS A 4 23.19 6.95 13.25
N TYR A 5 22.63 8.14 13.26
CA TYR A 5 21.97 8.75 12.13
C TYR A 5 23.00 9.46 11.25
N LYS A 6 23.52 8.75 10.25
CA LYS A 6 24.35 9.37 9.22
C LYS A 6 23.45 10.15 8.25
N ASN A 7 23.70 11.44 8.10
CA ASN A 7 23.06 12.36 7.14
C ASN A 7 23.36 11.98 5.68
N LYS A 8 22.87 10.82 5.24
CA LYS A 8 22.98 10.37 3.86
C LYS A 8 21.67 9.72 3.45
N ILE A 9 20.90 10.41 2.61
CA ILE A 9 19.74 9.83 1.93
C ILE A 9 20.25 8.64 1.11
N SER A 10 19.68 7.47 1.35
CA SER A 10 19.98 6.25 0.60
C SER A 10 19.04 6.12 -0.59
N PHE A 11 19.43 5.32 -1.59
CA PHE A 11 18.55 4.94 -2.69
C PHE A 11 17.22 4.32 -2.19
N ILE A 12 17.27 3.59 -1.07
CA ILE A 12 16.11 2.96 -0.44
C ILE A 12 15.06 3.99 0.00
N ASP A 13 15.49 5.16 0.51
CA ASP A 13 14.57 6.22 0.94
C ASP A 13 13.76 6.76 -0.25
N ILE A 14 14.43 6.93 -1.40
CA ILE A 14 13.80 7.39 -2.65
C ILE A 14 12.77 6.36 -3.14
N VAL A 15 13.12 5.07 -3.09
CA VAL A 15 12.20 3.99 -3.48
C VAL A 15 10.95 3.99 -2.61
N ILE A 16 11.10 4.11 -1.28
CA ILE A 16 9.96 4.12 -0.35
C ILE A 16 9.09 5.37 -0.53
N PHE A 17 9.69 6.51 -0.84
CA PHE A 17 8.96 7.74 -1.15
C PHE A 17 8.11 7.59 -2.43
N LEU A 18 8.66 6.98 -3.47
CA LEU A 18 7.99 6.79 -4.77
C LEU A 18 7.03 5.58 -4.81
N ALA A 19 7.21 4.61 -3.90
CA ALA A 19 6.43 3.38 -3.83
C ALA A 19 4.90 3.57 -3.96
N PRO A 20 4.22 4.46 -3.19
CA PRO A 20 2.77 4.61 -3.30
C PRO A 20 2.33 5.10 -4.69
N ILE A 21 3.09 6.00 -5.31
CA ILE A 21 2.79 6.51 -6.66
C ILE A 21 2.93 5.38 -7.68
N LEU A 22 4.02 4.62 -7.61
CA LEU A 22 4.26 3.47 -8.48
C LEU A 22 3.16 2.42 -8.33
N ILE A 23 2.74 2.10 -7.09
CA ILE A 23 1.66 1.15 -6.82
C ILE A 23 0.35 1.60 -7.45
N ILE A 24 -0.01 2.89 -7.35
CA ILE A 24 -1.23 3.43 -7.96
C ILE A 24 -1.17 3.33 -9.49
N ILE A 25 -0.02 3.67 -10.09
CA ILE A 25 0.18 3.59 -11.55
C ILE A 25 0.04 2.13 -12.02
N ILE A 26 0.77 1.22 -11.39
CA ILE A 26 0.72 -0.22 -11.69
C ILE A 26 -0.71 -0.74 -11.55
N ARG A 27 -1.41 -0.40 -10.46
CA ARG A 27 -2.80 -0.81 -10.24
C ARG A 27 -3.73 -0.31 -11.35
N ARG A 28 -3.60 0.94 -11.77
CA ARG A 28 -4.41 1.49 -12.87
C ARG A 28 -4.15 0.77 -14.20
N LEU A 29 -2.89 0.40 -14.46
CA LEU A 29 -2.52 -0.39 -15.64
C LEU A 29 -3.12 -1.80 -15.60
N LEU A 30 -3.01 -2.49 -14.46
CA LEU A 30 -3.59 -3.82 -14.26
C LEU A 30 -5.10 -3.82 -14.48
N LEU A 31 -5.81 -2.83 -13.94
CA LEU A 31 -7.26 -2.69 -14.14
C LEU A 31 -7.62 -2.47 -15.61
N LYS A 32 -6.83 -1.70 -16.37
CA LYS A 32 -7.02 -1.52 -17.82
C LYS A 32 -6.84 -2.81 -18.61
N CYS A 33 -5.96 -3.70 -18.16
CA CYS A 33 -5.78 -5.03 -18.75
C CYS A 33 -6.86 -6.04 -18.32
N GLY A 34 -7.91 -5.62 -17.61
CA GLY A 34 -8.97 -6.50 -17.12
C GLY A 34 -8.62 -7.28 -15.85
N VAL A 35 -7.46 -7.01 -15.26
CA VAL A 35 -6.99 -7.69 -14.05
C VAL A 35 -7.54 -6.96 -12.83
N GLN A 36 -8.71 -7.42 -12.35
CA GLN A 36 -9.36 -6.86 -11.16
C GLN A 36 -8.61 -7.24 -9.87
N GLU A 37 -8.21 -8.51 -9.74
CA GLU A 37 -7.50 -9.03 -8.58
C GLU A 37 -6.47 -10.07 -8.99
N VAL A 38 -5.27 -9.99 -8.42
CA VAL A 38 -4.22 -11.01 -8.59
C VAL A 38 -3.97 -11.62 -7.22
N CYS A 39 -4.72 -12.67 -6.89
CA CYS A 39 -4.51 -13.44 -5.68
C CYS A 39 -4.04 -14.85 -6.07
N LEU A 40 -2.76 -15.13 -5.82
CA LEU A 40 -2.19 -16.45 -6.06
C LEU A 40 -2.92 -17.54 -5.28
N TRP A 41 -3.39 -17.22 -4.06
CA TRP A 41 -4.13 -18.17 -3.24
C TRP A 41 -5.46 -18.57 -3.90
N LYS A 42 -6.24 -17.61 -4.39
CA LYS A 42 -7.50 -17.87 -5.08
C LYS A 42 -7.27 -18.65 -6.39
N LEU A 43 -6.17 -18.35 -7.10
CA LEU A 43 -5.80 -19.07 -8.31
C LEU A 43 -5.45 -20.54 -8.04
N LEU A 44 -4.72 -20.82 -6.95
CA LEU A 44 -4.25 -22.17 -6.62
C LEU A 44 -5.31 -23.01 -5.89
N THR A 45 -6.09 -22.40 -5.01
CA THR A 45 -7.02 -23.11 -4.11
C THR A 45 -8.49 -22.93 -4.47
N GLY A 46 -8.82 -21.94 -5.30
CA GLY A 46 -10.20 -21.56 -5.60
C GLY A 46 -10.90 -20.76 -4.49
N HIS A 47 -10.28 -20.61 -3.31
CA HIS A 47 -10.87 -19.95 -2.15
C HIS A 47 -10.35 -18.52 -1.96
N GLU A 48 -11.19 -17.65 -1.40
CA GLU A 48 -10.79 -16.29 -1.04
C GLU A 48 -10.04 -16.30 0.30
N CYS A 49 -8.81 -15.76 0.32
CA CYS A 49 -8.09 -15.53 1.57
C CYS A 49 -8.43 -14.16 2.15
N LEU A 50 -8.00 -13.92 3.40
CA LEU A 50 -8.18 -12.65 4.12
C LEU A 50 -7.58 -11.43 3.38
N GLY A 51 -6.64 -11.66 2.46
CA GLY A 51 -6.01 -10.63 1.64
C GLY A 51 -6.64 -10.42 0.26
N CYS A 52 -7.58 -11.26 -0.16
CA CYS A 52 -8.26 -11.09 -1.45
C CYS A 52 -9.01 -9.76 -1.46
N GLY A 53 -9.01 -9.04 -2.57
CA GLY A 53 -9.61 -7.70 -2.65
C GLY A 53 -8.94 -6.58 -1.85
N MET A 54 -7.83 -6.81 -1.13
CA MET A 54 -7.20 -5.77 -0.30
C MET A 54 -6.74 -4.55 -1.11
N MET A 55 -6.06 -4.77 -2.24
CA MET A 55 -5.63 -3.68 -3.13
C MET A 55 -6.81 -2.95 -3.76
N THR A 56 -7.90 -3.67 -4.05
CA THR A 56 -9.16 -3.11 -4.55
C THR A 56 -9.80 -2.21 -3.50
N ALA A 57 -9.91 -2.71 -2.27
CA ALA A 57 -10.48 -2.00 -1.14
C ALA A 57 -9.71 -0.71 -0.82
N ILE A 58 -8.38 -0.77 -0.75
CA ILE A 58 -7.53 0.41 -0.55
C ILE A 58 -7.74 1.43 -1.68
N PHE A 59 -7.85 0.98 -2.94
CA PHE A 59 -8.08 1.88 -4.06
C PHE A 59 -9.47 2.56 -4.00
N TYR A 60 -10.50 1.84 -3.57
CA TYR A 60 -11.82 2.42 -3.30
C TYR A 60 -11.78 3.43 -2.14
N MET A 61 -11.05 3.13 -1.06
CA MET A 61 -10.82 4.09 0.03
C MET A 61 -10.15 5.36 -0.47
N MET A 62 -9.15 5.25 -1.35
CA MET A 62 -8.47 6.41 -1.96
C MET A 62 -9.39 7.25 -2.86
N LYS A 63 -10.44 6.64 -3.43
CA LYS A 63 -11.47 7.35 -4.20
C LYS A 63 -12.57 7.95 -3.31
N GLY A 64 -12.60 7.65 -2.01
CA GLY A 64 -13.68 8.02 -1.10
C GLY A 64 -14.90 7.08 -1.17
N GLU A 65 -14.81 5.96 -1.89
CA GLU A 65 -15.87 4.96 -2.02
C GLU A 65 -15.79 3.93 -0.87
N PHE A 66 -16.06 4.36 0.36
CA PHE A 66 -15.87 3.53 1.55
C PHE A 66 -16.78 2.29 1.59
N LEU A 67 -18.01 2.39 1.08
CA LEU A 67 -18.93 1.26 1.03
C LEU A 67 -18.39 0.14 0.11
N SER A 68 -17.96 0.51 -1.11
CA SER A 68 -17.31 -0.39 -2.06
C SER A 68 -16.03 -1.00 -1.48
N ALA A 69 -15.26 -0.22 -0.72
CA ALA A 69 -14.07 -0.72 -0.04
C ALA A 69 -14.40 -1.79 1.00
N PHE A 70 -15.42 -1.55 1.83
CA PHE A 70 -15.85 -2.48 2.88
C PHE A 70 -16.35 -3.79 2.27
N HIS A 71 -17.14 -3.71 1.20
CA HIS A 71 -17.59 -4.91 0.47
C HIS A 71 -16.43 -5.68 -0.18
N SER A 72 -15.38 -4.98 -0.63
CA SER A 72 -14.22 -5.64 -1.25
C SER A 72 -13.35 -6.36 -0.23
N ASN A 73 -12.99 -5.68 0.87
CA ASN A 73 -12.26 -6.30 1.98
C ASN A 73 -12.40 -5.45 3.26
N PRO A 74 -13.19 -5.89 4.26
CA PRO A 74 -13.37 -5.15 5.51
C PRO A 74 -12.07 -4.91 6.29
N LEU A 75 -11.10 -5.82 6.18
CA LEU A 75 -9.80 -5.71 6.86
C LEU A 75 -9.00 -4.49 6.37
N SER A 76 -9.31 -3.95 5.20
CA SER A 76 -8.66 -2.74 4.67
C SER A 76 -8.82 -1.54 5.60
N PHE A 77 -9.90 -1.46 6.39
CA PHE A 77 -10.13 -0.37 7.33
C PHE A 77 -9.17 -0.39 8.52
N VAL A 78 -8.56 -1.53 8.82
CA VAL A 78 -7.51 -1.65 9.83
C VAL A 78 -6.13 -1.54 9.18
N VAL A 79 -5.93 -2.24 8.06
CA VAL A 79 -4.64 -2.31 7.38
C VAL A 79 -4.24 -0.97 6.76
N ALA A 80 -5.17 -0.25 6.12
CA ALA A 80 -4.84 1.00 5.45
C ALA A 80 -4.36 2.11 6.41
N PRO A 81 -5.00 2.35 7.58
CA PRO A 81 -4.47 3.30 8.57
C PRO A 81 -3.10 2.92 9.12
N ILE A 82 -2.85 1.62 9.36
CA ILE A 82 -1.55 1.14 9.84
C ILE A 82 -0.47 1.39 8.79
N LEU A 83 -0.73 1.02 7.54
CA LEU A 83 0.19 1.26 6.43
C LEU A 83 0.49 2.76 6.26
N LEU A 84 -0.55 3.60 6.32
CA LEU A 84 -0.41 5.04 6.25
C LEU A 84 0.44 5.58 7.40
N TYR A 85 0.17 5.14 8.63
CA TYR A 85 0.95 5.55 9.81
C TYR A 85 2.43 5.16 9.69
N CYS A 86 2.72 3.91 9.31
CA CYS A 86 4.08 3.43 9.12
C CYS A 86 4.82 4.23 8.05
N TRP A 87 4.15 4.53 6.93
CA TRP A 87 4.74 5.32 5.85
C TRP A 87 4.97 6.77 6.28
N LEU A 88 4.02 7.42 6.94
CA LEU A 88 4.19 8.79 7.45
C LEU A 88 5.30 8.88 8.49
N LYS A 89 5.37 7.92 9.42
CA LYS A 89 6.46 7.85 10.41
C LYS A 89 7.82 7.71 9.72
N TYR A 90 7.91 6.84 8.72
CA TYR A 90 9.11 6.70 7.90
C TYR A 90 9.50 8.02 7.23
N LEU A 91 8.54 8.75 6.64
CA LEU A 91 8.80 10.04 6.00
C LEU A 91 9.31 11.09 6.99
N ILE A 92 8.73 11.16 8.19
CA ILE A 92 9.19 12.08 9.24
C ILE A 92 10.61 11.73 9.65
N ASP A 93 10.91 10.44 9.83
CA ASP A 93 12.24 9.95 10.12
C ASP A 93 13.22 10.18 8.95
N VAL A 94 12.78 10.29 7.70
CA VAL A 94 13.63 10.69 6.57
C VAL A 94 13.86 12.20 6.58
N ILE A 95 12.82 13.01 6.77
CA ILE A 95 12.92 14.48 6.78
C ILE A 95 13.85 14.94 7.90
N ASN A 96 13.75 14.31 9.08
CA ASN A 96 14.65 14.59 10.18
C ASN A 96 16.11 14.23 9.84
N ARG A 97 16.42 13.38 8.81
CA ARG A 97 17.79 12.99 8.35
C ARG A 97 18.48 14.07 7.57
N VAL A 98 17.67 14.94 7.00
CA VAL A 98 18.12 15.99 6.08
C VAL A 98 18.26 17.32 6.82
N LYS A 99 17.51 17.51 7.91
CA LYS A 99 17.71 18.61 8.86
C LYS A 99 18.92 18.36 9.75
#